data_AF-A0A9D8AAJ2-F1
#
_entry.id   AF-A0A9D8AAJ2-F1
#
_cell.length_a   1.000
_cell.length_b   1.000
_cell.length_c   1.000
_cell.angle_alpha   90.00
_cell.angle_beta   90.00
_cell.angle_gamma   90.00
#
_symmetry.space_group_name_H-M   'P 1'
#
loop_
_entity.id
_entity.type
_entity.pdbx_description
1 polymer ?
#
loop_
_entity_poly.entity_id
_entity_poly.type
_entity_poly.pdbx_seq_one_letter_code
_entity_poly.pdbx_strand_id
1 'polypeptide(L)'
;MNHKQLKEKALKRKGVFEEYTSLEPEFTLLREMLLARKKTGLSQAAIAERMGTKPPAITRLESSLSGGKHSPSLSTIKKYAKAIGYHLEVHLVQNQ
;
A
#
# COMPACT_ATOMS: atom_id res chain seq x y z
N MET A 1 -15.36 19.71 -10.80
CA MET A 1 -14.49 18.63 -11.32
C MET A 1 -14.34 17.58 -10.24
N ASN A 2 -14.74 16.34 -10.49
CA ASN A 2 -14.61 15.23 -9.53
C ASN A 2 -13.24 14.52 -9.65
N HIS A 3 -12.91 13.62 -8.71
CA HIS A 3 -11.62 12.91 -8.71
C HIS A 3 -11.34 12.17 -10.02
N LYS A 4 -12.35 11.51 -10.60
CA LYS A 4 -12.23 10.78 -11.88
C LYS A 4 -11.84 11.73 -13.02
N GLN A 5 -12.54 12.84 -13.15
CA GLN A 5 -12.26 13.86 -14.18
C GLN A 5 -10.88 14.53 -13.99
N LEU A 6 -10.47 14.77 -12.74
CA LEU A 6 -9.14 15.29 -12.44
C LEU A 6 -8.05 14.30 -12.85
N LYS A 7 -8.21 13.02 -12.49
CA LYS A 7 -7.27 11.95 -12.82
C LYS A 7 -7.12 11.80 -14.33
N GLU A 8 -8.23 11.70 -15.07
CA GLU A 8 -8.22 11.62 -16.53
C GLU A 8 -7.49 12.80 -17.17
N LYS A 9 -7.74 14.02 -16.69
CA LYS A 9 -7.03 15.21 -17.21
C LYS A 9 -5.54 15.21 -16.85
N ALA A 10 -5.17 14.73 -15.67
CA ALA A 10 -3.79 14.67 -15.22
C ALA A 10 -2.97 13.65 -16.01
N LEU A 11 -3.53 12.47 -16.26
CA LEU A 11 -2.88 11.37 -17.01
C LEU A 11 -2.64 11.69 -18.49
N LYS A 12 -3.26 12.74 -19.05
CA LYS A 12 -2.92 13.22 -20.40
C LYS A 12 -1.53 13.82 -20.51
N ARG A 13 -0.90 14.21 -19.38
CA ARG A 13 0.47 14.72 -19.36
C ARG A 13 1.43 13.55 -19.27
N LYS A 14 2.34 13.41 -20.25
CA LYS A 14 3.28 12.29 -20.37
C LYS A 14 4.04 12.00 -19.06
N GLY A 15 4.70 13.00 -18.47
CA GLY A 15 5.45 12.79 -17.22
C GLY A 15 4.57 12.41 -16.01
N VAL A 16 3.28 12.79 -16.01
CA VAL A 16 2.34 12.33 -14.96
C VAL A 16 1.94 10.89 -15.21
N PHE A 17 1.70 10.50 -16.46
CA PHE A 17 1.36 9.13 -16.82
C PHE A 17 2.49 8.15 -16.49
N GLU A 18 3.73 8.50 -16.83
CA GLU A 18 4.91 7.65 -16.60
C GLU A 18 5.12 7.42 -15.09
N GLU A 19 5.13 8.48 -14.28
CA GLU A 19 5.29 8.36 -12.83
C GLU A 19 4.08 7.70 -12.16
N TYR A 20 2.87 7.93 -12.66
CA TYR A 20 1.68 7.26 -12.14
C TYR A 20 1.75 5.74 -12.39
N THR A 21 2.23 5.34 -13.56
CA THR A 21 2.35 3.93 -13.96
C THR A 21 3.49 3.25 -13.22
N SER A 22 4.60 3.94 -12.95
CA SER A 22 5.73 3.38 -12.21
C SER A 22 5.37 3.04 -10.75
N LEU A 23 4.43 3.77 -10.15
CA LEU A 23 3.92 3.56 -8.78
C LEU A 23 2.82 2.49 -8.67
N GLU A 24 2.39 1.89 -9.79
CA GLU A 24 1.31 0.89 -9.79
C GLU A 24 1.60 -0.33 -8.88
N PRO A 25 2.84 -0.85 -8.76
CA PRO A 25 3.15 -1.93 -7.82
C PRO A 25 2.85 -1.56 -6.36
N GLU A 26 3.26 -0.38 -5.91
CA GLU A 26 3.03 0.11 -4.55
C GLU A 26 1.55 0.35 -4.28
N PHE A 27 0.81 0.92 -5.25
CA PHE A 27 -0.64 1.11 -5.13
C PHE A 27 -1.39 -0.21 -5.05
N THR A 28 -0.94 -1.21 -5.82
CA THR A 28 -1.51 -2.57 -5.79
C THR A 28 -1.28 -3.19 -4.42
N LEU A 29 -0.04 -3.16 -3.92
CA LEU A 29 0.29 -3.68 -2.60
C LEU A 29 -0.51 -3.00 -1.49
N LEU A 30 -0.60 -1.66 -1.50
CA LEU A 30 -1.38 -0.91 -0.51
C LEU A 30 -2.85 -1.32 -0.53
N ARG A 31 -3.44 -1.45 -1.73
CA ARG A 31 -4.84 -1.85 -1.88
C ARG A 31 -5.07 -3.23 -1.27
N GLU A 32 -4.20 -4.20 -1.56
CA GLU A 32 -4.30 -5.55 -0.99
C GLU A 32 -4.18 -5.53 0.54
N MET A 33 -3.23 -4.78 1.09
CA MET A 33 -3.06 -4.64 2.55
C MET A 33 -4.30 -4.04 3.22
N LEU A 34 -4.87 -2.97 2.65
CA LEU A 34 -6.06 -2.32 3.20
C LEU A 34 -7.31 -3.21 3.08
N LEU A 35 -7.47 -3.94 1.98
CA LEU A 35 -8.56 -4.90 1.81
C LEU A 35 -8.45 -6.05 2.79
N ALA A 36 -7.26 -6.64 2.96
CA ALA A 36 -7.00 -7.68 3.94
C ALA A 36 -7.29 -7.19 5.37
N ARG A 37 -6.79 -6.00 5.74
CA ARG A 37 -7.12 -5.39 7.04
C ARG A 37 -8.63 -5.23 7.22
N LYS A 38 -9.34 -4.70 6.22
CA LYS A 38 -10.80 -4.54 6.29
C LYS A 38 -11.53 -5.87 6.53
N LYS A 39 -11.11 -6.94 5.86
CA LYS A 39 -11.68 -8.30 6.05
C LYS A 39 -11.50 -8.83 7.47
N THR A 40 -10.44 -8.45 8.16
CA THR A 40 -10.18 -8.89 9.54
C THR A 40 -10.95 -8.11 10.60
N GLY A 41 -11.48 -6.92 10.26
CA GLY A 41 -12.10 -6.02 11.22
C GLY A 41 -11.12 -5.36 12.21
N LEU A 42 -9.80 -5.55 12.04
CA LEU A 42 -8.80 -5.00 12.96
C LEU A 42 -8.61 -3.49 12.79
N SER A 43 -8.54 -2.79 13.91
CA SER A 43 -8.13 -1.38 13.96
C SER A 43 -6.61 -1.25 13.78
N GLN A 44 -6.15 -0.07 13.38
CA GLN A 44 -4.70 0.23 13.33
C GLN A 44 -4.03 0.04 14.72
N ALA A 45 -4.76 0.31 15.81
CA ALA A 45 -4.25 0.11 17.17
C ALA A 45 -4.07 -1.38 17.51
N ALA A 46 -5.03 -2.23 17.15
CA ALA A 46 -4.93 -3.67 17.36
C ALA A 46 -3.77 -4.28 16.55
N ILE A 47 -3.55 -3.81 15.32
CA ILE A 47 -2.39 -4.25 14.52
C ILE A 47 -1.09 -3.79 15.17
N ALA A 48 -1.03 -2.55 15.66
CA ALA A 48 0.15 -2.02 16.31
C ALA A 48 0.54 -2.85 17.54
N GLU A 49 -0.44 -3.22 18.37
CA GLU A 49 -0.26 -4.11 19.53
C GLU A 49 0.32 -5.46 19.09
N ARG A 50 -0.28 -6.11 18.08
CA ARG A 50 0.20 -7.39 17.53
C ARG A 50 1.61 -7.31 16.92
N MET A 51 1.99 -6.15 16.40
CA MET A 51 3.32 -5.90 15.84
C MET A 51 4.33 -5.40 16.88
N GLY A 52 3.92 -5.17 18.14
CA GLY A 52 4.78 -4.59 19.17
C GLY A 52 5.22 -3.16 18.86
N THR A 53 4.33 -2.35 18.27
CA THR A 53 4.60 -0.96 17.88
C THR A 53 3.46 -0.01 18.27
N LYS A 54 3.57 1.28 17.92
CA LYS A 54 2.54 2.30 18.20
C LYS A 54 1.64 2.51 16.97
N PRO A 55 0.33 2.85 17.14
CA PRO A 55 -0.59 3.08 16.03
C PRO A 55 -0.06 4.01 14.93
N PRO A 56 0.64 5.13 15.23
CA PRO A 56 1.23 5.98 14.20
C PRO A 56 2.26 5.27 13.29
N ALA A 57 2.92 4.22 13.77
CA ALA A 57 3.80 3.42 12.93
C ALA A 57 3.02 2.63 11.88
N ILE A 58 1.81 2.16 12.20
CA ILE A 58 0.92 1.49 11.25
C ILE A 58 0.38 2.51 10.24
N THR A 59 -0.05 3.69 10.69
CA THR A 59 -0.47 4.76 9.80
C THR A 59 0.65 5.15 8.83
N ARG A 60 1.89 5.31 9.32
CA ARG A 60 3.04 5.61 8.46
C ARG A 60 3.29 4.49 7.45
N LEU A 61 3.27 3.23 7.89
CA LEU A 61 3.44 2.06 7.04
C LEU A 61 2.40 2.05 5.91
N GLU A 62 1.11 2.24 6.22
CA GLU A 62 0.04 2.29 5.20
C GLU A 62 0.20 3.52 4.28
N SER A 63 0.59 4.69 4.81
CA SER A 63 0.78 5.89 3.98
C SER A 63 2.04 5.90 3.12
N SER A 64 3.06 5.11 3.50
CA SER A 64 4.37 5.09 2.83
C SER A 64 4.28 4.54 1.40
N LEU A 65 3.35 3.62 1.16
CA LEU A 65 3.05 3.06 -0.16
C LEU A 65 2.26 4.01 -1.08
N SER A 66 1.74 5.13 -0.57
CA SER A 66 0.94 6.07 -1.37
C SER A 66 1.77 7.14 -2.09
N GLY A 67 3.03 7.35 -1.70
CA GLY A 67 3.78 8.56 -2.04
C GLY A 67 5.11 8.36 -2.76
N GLY A 68 5.50 7.12 -3.09
CA GLY A 68 6.71 6.80 -3.87
C GLY A 68 8.07 7.10 -3.21
N LYS A 69 8.12 7.94 -2.16
CA LYS A 69 9.38 8.41 -1.55
C LYS A 69 10.06 7.36 -0.66
N HIS A 70 9.29 6.56 0.08
CA HIS A 70 9.81 5.57 1.01
C HIS A 70 8.91 4.34 1.00
N SER A 71 9.42 3.21 0.50
CA SER A 71 8.71 1.94 0.53
C SER A 71 9.11 1.14 1.77
N PRO A 72 8.15 0.50 2.48
CA PRO A 72 8.47 -0.36 3.60
C PRO A 72 9.22 -1.60 3.13
N SER A 73 10.11 -2.14 3.97
CA SER A 73 10.84 -3.37 3.63
C SER A 73 9.88 -4.57 3.51
N LEU A 74 10.25 -5.57 2.71
CA LEU A 74 9.55 -6.86 2.66
C LEU A 74 9.40 -7.49 4.05
N SER A 75 10.39 -7.33 4.92
CA SER A 75 10.33 -7.82 6.31
C SER A 75 9.22 -7.13 7.12
N THR A 76 8.99 -5.83 6.88
CA THR A 76 7.93 -5.06 7.52
C THR A 76 6.56 -5.48 7.01
N ILE A 77 6.43 -5.63 5.69
CA ILE A 77 5.18 -6.11 5.04
C ILE A 77 4.82 -7.51 5.54
N LYS A 78 5.80 -8.42 5.63
CA LYS A 78 5.60 -9.78 6.17
C LYS A 78 5.12 -9.78 7.63
N LYS A 79 5.67 -8.89 8.48
CA LYS A 79 5.23 -8.74 9.87
C LYS A 79 3.79 -8.21 9.95
N TYR A 80 3.45 -7.23 9.11
CA TYR A 80 2.09 -6.70 9.02
C TYR A 80 1.10 -7.80 8.60
N ALA A 81 1.40 -8.54 7.52
CA ALA A 81 0.57 -9.65 7.05
C ALA A 81 0.32 -10.66 8.19
N LYS A 82 1.38 -11.08 8.89
CA LYS A 82 1.27 -11.99 10.04
C LYS A 82 0.37 -11.42 11.15
N ALA A 83 0.49 -10.13 11.46
CA ALA A 83 -0.32 -9.48 12.49
C ALA A 83 -1.82 -9.48 12.16
N ILE A 84 -2.17 -9.43 10.87
CA ILE A 84 -3.55 -9.52 10.40
C ILE A 84 -4.00 -10.96 10.09
N GLY A 85 -3.15 -11.97 10.29
CA GLY A 85 -3.50 -13.38 10.05
C GLY A 85 -3.39 -13.82 8.58
N TYR A 86 -2.57 -13.12 7.79
CA TYR A 86 -2.25 -13.42 6.40
C TYR A 86 -0.75 -13.76 6.25
N HIS A 87 -0.35 -14.31 5.11
CA HIS A 87 1.04 -14.42 4.71
C HIS A 87 1.29 -13.63 3.42
N LEU A 88 2.55 -13.27 3.18
CA LEU A 88 2.97 -12.56 1.97
C LEU A 88 3.39 -13.58 0.91
N GLU A 89 2.76 -13.52 -0.26
CA GLU A 89 3.18 -14.21 -1.48
C GLU A 89 3.71 -13.19 -2.49
N VAL A 90 4.77 -13.55 -3.21
CA VAL A 90 5.42 -12.68 -4.21
C VAL A 90 5.57 -13.47 -5.49
N HIS A 91 5.12 -12.88 -6.60
CA HIS A 91 5.26 -13.44 -7.94
C HIS A 91 6.00 -12.44 -8.83
N LEU A 92 6.95 -12.94 -9.61
CA LEU A 92 7.57 -12.17 -10.68
C LEU A 92 6.73 -12.32 -11.95
N VAL A 93 6.53 -11.21 -12.65
CA VAL A 93 5.87 -11.18 -13.95
C VAL A 93 6.86 -10.70 -15.00
N GLN A 94 6.70 -11.14 -16.23
CA GLN A 94 7.54 -10.68 -17.33
C GLN A 94 7.20 -9.23 -17.67
N ASN A 95 8.23 -8.40 -17.83
CA ASN A 95 8.03 -7.02 -18.29
C ASN A 95 7.38 -7.04 -19.69
N GLN A 96 6.40 -6.17 -19.89
CA GLN A 96 5.75 -5.94 -21.20
C GLN A 96 6.56 -4.96 -22.04
#